data_AF-A0A372Q0E7-F1
#
_entry.id   AF-A0A372Q0E7-F1
#
_cell.length_a   1.000
_cell.length_b   1.000
_cell.length_c   1.000
_cell.angle_alpha   90.00
_cell.angle_beta   90.00
_cell.angle_gamma   90.00
#
_symmetry.space_group_name_H-M   'P 1'
#
loop_
_entity.id
_entity.type
_entity.pdbx_description
1 polymer ?
#
loop_
_entity_poly.entity_id
_entity_poly.type
_entity_poly.pdbx_seq_one_letter_code
_entity_poly.pdbx_strand_id
1 'polypeptide(L)'
;MSQLRVLIISAIIAMLAFAALSTSFVIKRDVADIRKQNAIDAQALQDKFATFTEDTECEPDQIACIKGDFAKCATVATENGELVNKYQIQECNGDLQCFVLPLVNKRGTSLVCTTQEDRDARFEQAEKNLKR
;
A
#
# COMPACT_ATOMS: atom_id res chain seq x y z
N MET A 1 45.45 -13.11 35.09
CA MET A 1 43.97 -13.09 35.24
C MET A 1 43.32 -11.81 34.73
N SER A 2 43.88 -10.61 34.95
CA SER A 2 43.30 -9.35 34.47
C SER A 2 43.23 -9.24 32.94
N GLN A 3 44.33 -9.49 32.23
CA GLN A 3 44.41 -9.36 30.76
C GLN A 3 43.47 -10.28 29.98
N LEU A 4 43.33 -11.54 30.42
CA LEU A 4 42.42 -12.52 29.79
C LEU A 4 40.95 -12.11 29.95
N ARG A 5 40.58 -11.50 31.09
CA ARG A 5 39.22 -10.98 31.32
C ARG A 5 38.93 -9.77 30.44
N VAL A 6 39.90 -8.88 30.24
CA VAL A 6 39.78 -7.71 29.34
C VAL A 6 39.62 -8.14 27.88
N LEU A 7 40.37 -9.15 27.42
CA LEU A 7 40.24 -9.71 26.06
C LEU A 7 38.89 -10.41 25.84
N ILE A 8 38.37 -11.14 26.83
CA ILE A 8 37.05 -11.78 26.73
C ILE A 8 35.93 -10.71 26.69
N ILE A 9 36.00 -9.69 27.55
CA ILE A 9 34.98 -8.62 27.58
C ILE A 9 34.98 -7.82 26.27
N SER A 10 36.15 -7.48 25.72
CA SER A 10 36.25 -6.75 24.44
C SER A 10 35.76 -7.59 23.24
N ALA A 11 36.02 -8.89 23.21
CA ALA A 11 35.50 -9.79 22.18
C ALA A 11 33.96 -9.92 22.23
N ILE A 12 33.37 -9.97 23.42
CA ILE A 12 31.90 -10.03 23.59
C ILE A 12 31.24 -8.72 23.14
N ILE A 13 31.82 -7.57 23.48
CA ILE A 13 31.31 -6.25 23.04
C ILE A 13 31.38 -6.14 21.51
N ALA A 14 32.47 -6.60 20.89
CA ALA A 14 32.61 -6.60 19.43
C ALA A 14 31.57 -7.51 18.73
N MET A 15 31.29 -8.69 19.27
CA MET A 15 30.26 -9.59 18.72
C MET A 15 28.84 -9.04 18.87
N LEU A 16 28.50 -8.45 20.02
CA LEU A 16 27.19 -7.82 20.23
C LEU A 16 26.97 -6.63 19.30
N ALA A 17 28.00 -5.82 19.05
CA ALA A 17 27.94 -4.73 18.08
C ALA A 17 27.70 -5.24 16.64
N PHE A 18 28.33 -6.35 16.24
CA PHE A 18 28.17 -6.92 14.90
C PHE A 18 26.75 -7.49 14.65
N ALA A 19 26.14 -8.10 15.66
CA ALA A 19 24.77 -8.63 15.57
C ALA A 19 23.68 -7.53 15.47
N ALA A 20 23.92 -6.35 16.05
CA ALA A 20 22.98 -5.22 15.96
C ALA A 20 23.01 -4.53 14.57
N LEU A 21 24.16 -4.52 13.89
CA LEU A 21 24.28 -3.94 12.54
C LEU A 21 23.61 -4.82 11.48
N SER A 22 23.69 -6.15 11.60
CA SER A 22 23.15 -7.08 10.61
C SER A 22 21.61 -7.08 10.56
N THR A 23 20.94 -7.01 11.71
CA THR A 23 19.47 -6.96 11.80
C THR A 23 18.86 -5.69 11.19
N SER A 24 19.48 -4.54 11.45
CA SER A 24 19.04 -3.24 10.91
C SER A 24 19.07 -3.16 9.38
N PHE A 25 20.02 -3.85 8.75
CA PHE A 25 20.17 -3.87 7.30
C PHE A 25 19.16 -4.79 6.61
N VAL A 26 18.81 -5.93 7.25
CA VAL A 26 17.78 -6.86 6.76
C VAL A 26 16.39 -6.20 6.76
N ILE A 27 16.00 -5.52 7.85
CA ILE A 27 14.70 -4.83 7.93
C ILE A 27 14.58 -3.73 6.88
N LYS A 28 15.66 -2.96 6.64
CA LYS A 28 15.65 -1.91 5.61
C LYS A 28 15.47 -2.46 4.19
N ARG A 29 16.04 -3.63 3.89
CA ARG A 29 15.82 -4.29 2.61
C ARG A 29 14.38 -4.77 2.46
N ASP A 30 13.83 -5.41 3.49
CA ASP A 30 12.44 -5.88 3.47
C ASP A 30 11.46 -4.73 3.22
N VAL A 31 11.62 -3.58 3.91
CA VAL A 31 10.79 -2.40 3.66
C VAL A 31 10.95 -1.86 2.23
N ALA A 32 12.17 -1.85 1.70
CA ALA A 32 12.44 -1.37 0.34
C ALA A 32 11.80 -2.27 -0.74
N ASP A 33 11.82 -3.57 -0.52
CA ASP A 33 11.18 -4.56 -1.40
C ASP A 33 9.65 -4.49 -1.27
N ILE A 34 9.14 -4.32 -0.05
CA ILE A 34 7.70 -4.10 0.21
C ILE A 34 7.18 -2.89 -0.56
N ARG A 35 7.89 -1.75 -0.53
CA ARG A 35 7.47 -0.53 -1.23
C ARG A 35 7.37 -0.73 -2.73
N LYS A 36 8.39 -1.35 -3.33
CA LYS A 36 8.40 -1.66 -4.77
C LYS A 36 7.27 -2.62 -5.14
N GLN A 37 7.07 -3.66 -4.34
CA GLN A 37 5.98 -4.61 -4.59
C GLN A 37 4.62 -3.93 -4.48
N ASN A 38 4.43 -3.09 -3.46
CA ASN A 38 3.18 -2.34 -3.30
C ASN A 38 2.92 -1.38 -4.46
N ALA A 39 3.95 -0.80 -5.09
CA ALA A 39 3.79 0.04 -6.27
C ALA A 39 3.28 -0.78 -7.46
N ILE A 40 3.86 -1.96 -7.69
CA ILE A 40 3.42 -2.91 -8.72
C ILE A 40 1.96 -3.32 -8.47
N ASP A 41 1.64 -3.71 -7.23
CA ASP A 41 0.30 -4.15 -6.84
C ASP A 41 -0.72 -3.00 -6.96
N ALA A 42 -0.33 -1.77 -6.62
CA ALA A 42 -1.17 -0.59 -6.74
C ALA A 42 -1.47 -0.27 -8.21
N GLN A 43 -0.47 -0.31 -9.09
CA GLN A 43 -0.66 -0.10 -10.53
C GLN A 43 -1.57 -1.18 -11.11
N ALA A 44 -1.31 -2.46 -10.81
CA ALA A 44 -2.14 -3.55 -11.30
C ALA A 44 -3.61 -3.43 -10.85
N LEU A 45 -3.84 -3.02 -9.60
CA LEU A 45 -5.19 -2.81 -9.10
C LEU A 45 -5.85 -1.56 -9.73
N GLN A 46 -5.09 -0.50 -9.98
CA GLN A 46 -5.56 0.67 -10.71
C GLN A 46 -6.00 0.31 -12.14
N ASP A 47 -5.20 -0.49 -12.85
CA ASP A 47 -5.50 -0.97 -14.20
C ASP A 47 -6.74 -1.87 -14.20
N LYS A 48 -6.88 -2.73 -13.19
CA LYS A 48 -8.09 -3.54 -12.99
C LYS A 48 -9.33 -2.65 -12.82
N PHE A 49 -9.25 -1.62 -11.99
CA PHE A 49 -10.39 -0.71 -11.77
C PHE A 49 -10.72 0.17 -12.97
N ALA A 50 -9.76 0.41 -13.88
CA ALA A 50 -10.05 1.11 -15.13
C ALA A 50 -11.05 0.36 -16.03
N THR A 51 -11.25 -0.95 -15.84
CA THR A 51 -12.24 -1.74 -16.57
C THR A 51 -13.58 -1.83 -15.85
N PHE A 52 -13.71 -1.25 -14.65
CA PHE A 52 -14.90 -1.40 -13.81
C PHE A 52 -15.98 -0.38 -14.19
N THR A 53 -17.22 -0.77 -13.94
CA THR A 53 -18.45 0.03 -14.05
C THR A 53 -19.32 -0.22 -12.81
N GLU A 54 -20.40 0.54 -12.63
CA GLU A 54 -21.34 0.31 -11.52
C GLU A 54 -21.91 -1.12 -11.49
N ASP A 55 -21.97 -1.76 -12.67
CA ASP A 55 -22.51 -3.10 -12.90
C ASP A 55 -21.46 -4.22 -12.84
N THR A 56 -20.18 -3.89 -12.57
CA THR A 56 -19.16 -4.93 -12.38
C THR A 56 -19.51 -5.79 -11.18
N GLU A 57 -19.49 -7.12 -11.36
CA GLU A 57 -19.79 -8.08 -10.30
C GLU A 57 -18.92 -7.84 -9.07
N CYS A 58 -19.55 -7.73 -7.90
CA CYS A 58 -18.89 -7.40 -6.65
C CYS A 58 -19.56 -8.05 -5.44
N GLU A 59 -18.75 -8.24 -4.40
CA GLU A 59 -19.21 -8.66 -3.08
C GLU A 59 -19.46 -7.43 -2.20
N PRO A 60 -20.42 -7.49 -1.26
CA PRO A 60 -20.68 -6.38 -0.34
C PRO A 60 -19.40 -5.91 0.36
N ASP A 61 -19.32 -4.60 0.57
CA ASP A 61 -18.18 -3.91 1.17
C ASP A 61 -16.87 -3.88 0.35
N GLN A 62 -16.82 -4.50 -0.83
CA GLN A 62 -15.70 -4.30 -1.76
C GLN A 62 -15.63 -2.85 -2.22
N ILE A 63 -14.42 -2.31 -2.32
CA ILE A 63 -14.15 -0.95 -2.77
C ILE A 63 -13.42 -0.94 -4.11
N ALA A 64 -13.69 0.09 -4.92
CA ALA A 64 -13.06 0.30 -6.22
C ALA A 64 -12.92 1.79 -6.54
N CYS A 65 -12.08 2.11 -7.53
CA CYS A 65 -12.07 3.43 -8.17
C CYS A 65 -12.75 3.33 -9.53
N ILE A 66 -13.97 3.83 -9.68
CA ILE A 66 -14.72 3.72 -10.94
C ILE A 66 -14.80 5.11 -11.56
N LYS A 67 -14.27 5.25 -12.78
CA LYS A 67 -14.22 6.52 -13.53
C LYS A 67 -13.58 7.70 -12.77
N GLY A 68 -12.70 7.40 -11.81
CA GLY A 68 -12.03 8.41 -10.98
C GLY A 68 -12.74 8.72 -9.67
N ASP A 69 -13.84 8.04 -9.33
CA ASP A 69 -14.56 8.23 -8.08
C ASP A 69 -14.46 7.01 -7.17
N PHE A 70 -14.62 7.25 -5.86
CA PHE A 70 -14.68 6.16 -4.89
C PHE A 70 -15.96 5.37 -5.10
N ALA A 71 -15.88 4.06 -5.10
CA ALA A 71 -17.04 3.20 -5.19
C ALA A 71 -17.01 2.13 -4.11
N LYS A 72 -18.17 1.84 -3.51
CA LYS A 72 -18.36 0.74 -2.57
C LYS A 72 -19.51 -0.14 -3.02
N CYS A 73 -19.28 -1.44 -3.09
CA CYS A 73 -20.30 -2.41 -3.42
C CYS A 73 -21.32 -2.53 -2.29
N ALA A 74 -22.60 -2.45 -2.64
CA ALA A 74 -23.71 -2.65 -1.73
C ALA A 74 -24.82 -3.46 -2.41
N THR A 75 -25.60 -4.18 -1.61
CA THR A 75 -26.84 -4.80 -2.08
C THR A 75 -27.91 -3.72 -2.23
N VAL A 76 -28.42 -3.54 -3.44
CA VAL A 76 -29.43 -2.56 -3.80
C VAL A 76 -30.65 -3.24 -4.42
N ALA A 77 -31.82 -2.65 -4.23
CA ALA A 77 -33.04 -3.06 -4.92
C ALA A 77 -33.09 -2.40 -6.31
N THR A 78 -33.37 -3.19 -7.33
CA THR A 78 -33.66 -2.67 -8.67
C THR A 78 -35.09 -2.11 -8.74
N GLU A 79 -35.44 -1.46 -9.85
CA GLU A 79 -36.78 -0.90 -10.08
C GLU A 79 -37.91 -1.95 -9.99
N ASN A 80 -37.60 -3.22 -10.26
CA ASN A 80 -38.56 -4.32 -10.18
C ASN A 80 -38.60 -5.00 -8.79
N GLY A 81 -37.79 -4.56 -7.82
CA GLY A 81 -37.71 -5.10 -6.47
C GLY A 81 -36.69 -6.24 -6.27
N GLU A 82 -35.97 -6.67 -7.31
CA GLU A 82 -34.89 -7.66 -7.19
C GLU A 82 -33.68 -7.08 -6.44
N LEU A 83 -33.06 -7.88 -5.57
CA LEU A 83 -31.84 -7.49 -4.84
C LEU A 83 -30.60 -7.92 -5.63
N VAL A 84 -29.73 -6.95 -5.95
CA VAL A 84 -28.48 -7.16 -6.68
C VAL A 84 -27.32 -6.45 -5.98
N ASN A 85 -26.10 -6.96 -6.14
CA ASN A 85 -24.90 -6.25 -5.70
C ASN A 85 -24.43 -5.32 -6.80
N LYS A 86 -24.23 -4.05 -6.46
CA LYS A 86 -23.72 -3.03 -7.37
C LYS A 86 -22.79 -2.07 -6.66
N TYR A 87 -21.83 -1.55 -7.41
CA TYR A 87 -21.00 -0.46 -6.92
C TYR A 87 -21.81 0.83 -6.81
N GLN A 88 -21.86 1.38 -5.60
CA GLN A 88 -22.40 2.71 -5.33
C GLN A 88 -21.25 3.70 -5.42
N ILE A 89 -21.32 4.62 -6.39
CA ILE A 89 -20.32 5.67 -6.58
C ILE A 89 -20.56 6.79 -5.57
N GLN A 90 -19.47 7.19 -4.92
CA GLN A 90 -19.37 8.39 -4.10
C GLN A 90 -18.28 9.27 -4.71
N GLU A 91 -18.70 10.41 -5.25
CA GLU A 91 -17.79 11.36 -5.87
C GLU A 91 -16.69 11.81 -4.88
N CYS A 92 -15.46 11.89 -5.39
CA CYS A 92 -14.39 12.51 -4.63
C CYS A 92 -14.65 14.02 -4.51
N ASN A 93 -14.34 14.62 -3.35
CA ASN A 93 -14.62 16.05 -3.11
C ASN A 93 -13.78 16.96 -4.01
N GLY A 94 -14.41 17.94 -4.66
CA GLY A 94 -13.71 18.96 -5.44
C GLY A 94 -12.99 18.38 -6.65
N ASP A 95 -11.72 18.78 -6.84
CA ASP A 95 -10.90 18.32 -7.97
C ASP A 95 -10.11 17.03 -7.67
N LEU A 96 -10.48 16.30 -6.60
CA LEU A 96 -9.82 15.06 -6.21
C LEU A 96 -10.33 13.89 -7.05
N GLN A 97 -9.47 12.88 -7.23
CA GLN A 97 -9.80 11.64 -7.91
C GLN A 97 -9.36 10.44 -7.08
N CYS A 98 -10.08 9.35 -7.23
CA CYS A 98 -9.82 8.07 -6.61
C CYS A 98 -8.61 7.40 -7.25
N PHE A 99 -7.58 7.16 -6.44
CA PHE A 99 -6.39 6.41 -6.83
C PHE A 99 -6.11 5.27 -5.86
N VAL A 100 -5.49 4.22 -6.39
CA VAL A 100 -4.87 3.16 -5.60
C VAL A 100 -3.41 3.53 -5.37
N LEU A 101 -3.05 3.68 -4.10
CA LEU A 101 -1.70 4.09 -3.69
C LEU A 101 -0.96 2.94 -2.98
N PRO A 102 0.37 2.84 -3.17
CA PRO A 102 1.19 1.89 -2.42
C PRO A 102 1.27 2.23 -0.94
N LEU A 103 1.17 1.24 -0.06
CA LEU A 103 1.49 1.43 1.35
C LEU A 103 3.02 1.54 1.55
N VAL A 104 3.45 2.33 2.54
CA VAL A 104 4.87 2.69 2.69
C VAL A 104 5.64 1.76 3.61
N ASN A 105 5.00 1.24 4.66
CA ASN A 105 5.67 0.53 5.76
C ASN A 105 5.17 -0.91 5.98
N LYS A 106 4.15 -1.33 5.23
CA LYS A 106 3.57 -2.67 5.31
C LYS A 106 3.07 -3.09 3.92
N ARG A 107 2.95 -4.38 3.69
CA ARG A 107 2.43 -4.94 2.43
C ARG A 107 0.99 -4.46 2.18
N GLY A 108 0.68 -4.19 0.91
CA GLY A 108 -0.64 -3.83 0.43
C GLY A 108 -0.75 -2.43 -0.16
N THR A 109 -1.97 -2.07 -0.49
CA THR A 109 -2.34 -0.81 -1.14
C THR A 109 -3.43 -0.11 -0.34
N SER A 110 -3.69 1.15 -0.66
CA SER A 110 -4.81 1.91 -0.10
C SER A 110 -5.47 2.71 -1.20
N LEU A 111 -6.79 2.77 -1.16
CA LEU A 111 -7.58 3.54 -2.08
C LEU A 111 -7.93 4.89 -1.44
N VAL A 112 -7.73 6.00 -2.15
CA VAL A 112 -7.91 7.36 -1.60
C VAL A 112 -8.30 8.37 -2.68
N CYS A 113 -9.12 9.34 -2.31
CA CYS A 113 -9.34 10.55 -3.11
C CYS A 113 -8.15 11.51 -2.91
N THR A 114 -7.36 11.75 -3.94
CA THR A 114 -6.22 12.67 -3.92
C THR A 114 -6.02 13.33 -5.28
N THR A 115 -5.01 14.17 -5.45
CA THR A 115 -4.65 14.73 -6.76
C THR A 115 -3.76 13.75 -7.55
N GLN A 116 -3.76 13.88 -8.87
CA GLN A 116 -2.83 13.13 -9.72
C GLN A 116 -1.36 13.39 -9.32
N GLU A 117 -1.02 14.63 -8.93
CA GLU A 117 0.32 14.99 -8.47
C GLU A 117 0.74 14.22 -7.20
N ASP A 118 -0.13 14.12 -6.18
CA ASP A 118 0.17 13.33 -4.98
C ASP A 118 0.24 11.83 -5.28
N ARG A 119 -0.58 11.33 -6.21
CA ARG A 119 -0.47 9.94 -6.71
C ARG A 119 0.92 9.71 -7.29
N ASP A 120 1.32 10.52 -8.26
CA ASP A 120 2.56 10.33 -9.01
C ASP A 120 3.78 10.42 -8.08
N ALA A 121 3.79 11.40 -7.16
CA ALA A 121 4.85 11.54 -6.17
C ALA A 121 4.99 10.32 -5.25
N ARG A 122 3.89 9.67 -4.86
CA ARG A 122 3.92 8.48 -3.99
C ARG A 122 4.33 7.21 -4.73
N PHE A 123 3.97 7.08 -6.00
CA PHE A 123 4.49 6.02 -6.86
C PHE A 123 6.00 6.18 -7.04
N GLU A 124 6.46 7.37 -7.40
CA GLU A 124 7.89 7.65 -7.54
C GLU A 124 8.64 7.34 -6.24
N GLN A 125 8.11 7.76 -5.10
CA GLN A 125 8.69 7.46 -3.79
C GLN A 125 8.83 5.95 -3.55
N ALA A 126 7.79 5.17 -3.86
CA ALA A 126 7.77 3.73 -3.64
C ALA A 126 8.73 2.99 -4.58
N GLU A 127 8.74 3.33 -5.86
CA GLU A 127 9.59 2.72 -6.88
C GLU A 127 11.08 2.98 -6.63
N LYS A 128 11.41 4.24 -6.31
CA LYS A 128 12.79 4.70 -6.09
C LYS A 128 13.24 4.56 -4.64
N ASN A 129 12.38 4.09 -3.74
CA ASN A 129 12.64 4.00 -2.30
C ASN A 129 13.11 5.32 -1.67
N LEU A 130 12.52 6.44 -2.10
CA LEU A 130 12.88 7.77 -1.60
C LEU A 130 12.46 7.90 -0.13
N LYS A 131 13.30 8.54 0.67
CA LYS A 131 12.92 8.97 2.02
C LYS A 131 12.03 10.21 1.89
N ARG A 132 10.98 10.28 2.69
CA ARG A 132 10.14 11.47 2.81
C ARG A 132 10.88 12.55 3.58
#